data_AF-G9WMZ5-F1
#
_entry.id   AF-G9WMZ5-F1
#
_cell.length_a   1.000
_cell.length_b   1.000
_cell.length_c   1.000
_cell.angle_alpha   90.00
_cell.angle_beta   90.00
_cell.angle_gamma   90.00
#
_symmetry.space_group_name_H-M   'P 1'
#
loop_
_entity.id
_entity.type
_entity.pdbx_description
1 polymer ?
#
loop_
_entity_poly.entity_id
_entity_poly.type
_entity_poly.pdbx_seq_one_letter_code
_entity_poly.pdbx_strand_id
1 'polypeptide(L)'
;MQIGCKEIIHAVRIGQLYDKESRMLDLEKLEGLVKIMEGSTLNTMSIKDGDFKIMMSKLDNPPVIAGSGVVSSISAVSSDSSASNSSTDTAEEENEVHITSPIVGTFYSAKGPTIPAFVKVGDTVKAGDTVCILEAMKMMNEITADFDCEIEAVLVSNEQKVEYGQPLFRVRKL
;
A
#
# COMPACT_ATOMS: atom_id res chain seq x y z
N MET A 1 -13.74 -7.79 46.43
CA MET A 1 -12.83 -8.84 45.91
C MET A 1 -13.60 -9.90 45.10
N GLN A 2 -14.49 -9.47 44.18
CA GLN A 2 -15.37 -10.40 43.43
C GLN A 2 -15.48 -10.08 41.92
N ILE A 3 -14.66 -9.16 41.42
CA ILE A 3 -14.71 -8.73 40.01
C ILE A 3 -13.79 -9.58 39.12
N GLY A 4 -12.71 -10.16 39.66
CA GLY A 4 -11.73 -10.91 38.86
C GLY A 4 -12.11 -12.33 38.42
N CYS A 5 -13.17 -12.94 38.97
CA CYS A 5 -13.48 -14.35 38.65
C CYS A 5 -14.31 -14.52 37.36
N LYS A 6 -15.05 -13.50 36.89
CA LYS A 6 -15.87 -13.62 35.68
C LYS A 6 -15.06 -13.45 34.39
N GLU A 7 -14.04 -12.61 34.39
CA GLU A 7 -13.16 -12.40 33.23
C GLU A 7 -12.23 -13.58 32.97
N ILE A 8 -11.77 -14.26 34.03
CA ILE A 8 -10.95 -15.47 33.91
C ILE A 8 -11.75 -16.64 33.32
N ILE A 9 -13.03 -16.80 33.68
CA ILE A 9 -13.86 -17.88 33.12
C ILE A 9 -14.19 -17.64 31.64
N HIS A 10 -14.36 -16.38 31.22
CA HIS A 10 -14.56 -16.06 29.80
C HIS A 10 -13.27 -16.27 28.98
N ALA A 11 -12.11 -15.89 29.53
CA ALA A 11 -10.81 -16.14 28.90
C ALA A 11 -10.49 -17.65 28.80
N VAL A 12 -10.80 -18.44 29.83
CA VAL A 12 -10.61 -19.91 29.79
C VAL A 12 -11.57 -20.57 28.79
N ARG A 13 -12.79 -20.04 28.60
CA ARG A 13 -13.73 -20.56 27.59
C ARG A 13 -13.36 -20.18 26.16
N ILE A 14 -12.69 -19.04 25.96
CA ILE A 14 -12.10 -18.65 24.68
C ILE A 14 -10.82 -19.46 24.41
N GLY A 15 -10.00 -19.72 25.43
CA GLY A 15 -8.79 -20.54 25.32
C GLY A 15 -9.05 -22.03 25.04
N GLN A 16 -10.15 -22.60 25.55
CA GLN A 16 -10.52 -23.99 25.29
C GLN A 16 -11.16 -24.22 23.89
N LEU A 17 -11.49 -23.15 23.16
CA LEU A 17 -11.91 -23.24 21.75
C LEU A 17 -10.71 -23.12 20.79
N TYR A 18 -9.53 -22.83 21.32
CA TYR A 18 -8.27 -22.65 20.59
C TYR A 18 -7.24 -23.75 20.89
N ASP A 19 -7.72 -24.96 21.19
CA ASP A 19 -6.84 -26.12 21.20
C ASP A 19 -7.51 -27.29 20.47
N LYS A 20 -7.12 -27.46 19.20
CA LYS A 20 -6.89 -28.78 18.61
C LYS A 20 -6.05 -28.65 17.34
N GLU A 21 -4.79 -29.07 17.52
CA GLU A 21 -3.76 -29.38 16.55
C GLU A 21 -2.97 -28.24 15.91
N SER A 22 -1.77 -28.06 16.49
CA SER A 22 -0.54 -27.55 15.88
C SER A 22 -0.54 -26.06 15.57
N ARG A 23 0.20 -25.29 16.38
CA ARG A 23 1.13 -24.20 15.98
C ARG A 23 1.52 -23.38 17.21
N MET A 24 2.38 -23.96 18.06
CA MET A 24 3.04 -23.22 19.13
C MET A 24 4.23 -22.46 18.51
N LEU A 25 4.11 -21.14 18.35
CA LEU A 25 5.26 -20.28 18.16
C LEU A 25 5.92 -20.10 19.52
N ASP A 26 7.06 -20.74 19.71
CA ASP A 26 7.84 -20.64 20.94
C ASP A 26 8.31 -19.19 21.13
N LEU A 27 7.90 -18.52 22.22
CA LEU A 27 8.34 -17.16 22.55
C LEU A 27 9.88 -17.05 22.62
N GLU A 28 10.58 -18.13 22.97
CA GLU A 28 12.04 -18.22 22.97
C GLU A 28 12.66 -17.99 21.57
N LYS A 29 11.99 -18.46 20.51
CA LYS A 29 12.46 -18.26 19.12
C LYS A 29 12.27 -16.81 18.66
N LEU A 30 11.24 -16.13 19.20
CA LEU A 30 10.98 -14.73 18.90
C LEU A 30 12.08 -13.81 19.46
N GLU A 31 12.56 -14.06 20.69
CA GLU A 31 13.68 -13.32 21.27
C GLU A 31 14.97 -13.47 20.46
N GLY A 32 15.20 -14.65 19.88
CA GLY A 32 16.32 -14.90 18.97
C GLY A 32 16.25 -14.02 17.71
N LEU A 33 15.06 -13.87 17.11
CA LEU A 33 14.85 -13.03 15.93
C LEU A 33 15.09 -11.54 16.24
N VAL A 34 14.65 -11.06 17.42
CA VAL A 34 14.92 -9.67 17.85
C VAL A 34 16.42 -9.43 18.03
N LYS A 35 17.16 -10.36 18.66
CA LYS A 35 18.62 -10.24 18.82
C LYS A 35 19.37 -10.24 17.48
N ILE A 36 18.96 -11.09 16.53
CA ILE A 36 19.54 -11.11 15.17
C ILE A 36 19.26 -9.78 14.47
N MET A 37 18.05 -9.25 14.61
CA MET A 37 17.69 -7.96 14.07
C MET A 37 18.57 -6.86 14.66
N GLU A 38 18.71 -6.77 15.99
CA GLU A 38 19.57 -5.79 16.67
C GLU A 38 21.03 -5.83 16.21
N GLY A 39 21.62 -7.02 16.07
CA GLY A 39 23.00 -7.19 15.59
C GLY A 39 23.20 -6.98 14.09
N SER A 40 22.12 -6.81 13.32
CA SER A 40 22.15 -6.58 11.87
C SER A 40 21.93 -5.11 11.52
N THR A 41 22.28 -4.69 10.31
CA THR A 41 21.96 -3.35 9.76
C THR A 41 20.54 -3.27 9.18
N LEU A 42 19.70 -4.29 9.40
CA LEU A 42 18.34 -4.37 8.84
C LEU A 42 17.35 -3.51 9.65
N ASN A 43 16.66 -2.60 8.96
CA ASN A 43 15.60 -1.77 9.53
C ASN A 43 14.23 -2.45 9.54
N THR A 44 14.01 -3.50 8.74
CA THR A 44 12.73 -4.23 8.70
C THR A 44 12.97 -5.69 8.31
N MET A 45 12.25 -6.60 8.96
CA MET A 45 12.27 -8.04 8.70
C MET A 45 10.83 -8.57 8.63
N SER A 46 10.50 -9.32 7.58
CA SER A 46 9.21 -10.00 7.43
C SER A 46 9.43 -11.49 7.22
N ILE A 47 8.79 -12.33 8.04
CA ILE A 47 8.87 -13.79 7.94
C ILE A 47 7.45 -14.33 7.71
N LYS A 48 7.28 -15.15 6.66
CA LYS A 48 6.02 -15.83 6.35
C LYS A 48 6.23 -17.34 6.43
N ASP A 49 5.39 -18.02 7.22
CA ASP A 49 5.35 -19.47 7.33
C ASP A 49 3.88 -19.92 7.26
N GLY A 50 3.48 -20.56 6.16
CA GLY A 50 2.07 -20.84 5.85
C GLY A 50 1.20 -19.57 5.92
N ASP A 51 0.14 -19.61 6.74
CA ASP A 51 -0.80 -18.50 6.95
C ASP A 51 -0.31 -17.44 7.96
N PHE A 52 0.87 -17.62 8.53
CA PHE A 52 1.39 -16.77 9.59
C PHE A 52 2.46 -15.81 9.04
N LYS A 53 2.34 -14.52 9.37
CA LYS A 53 3.25 -13.46 8.94
C LYS A 53 3.69 -12.62 10.15
N ILE A 54 4.99 -12.58 10.43
CA ILE A 54 5.59 -11.64 11.39
C ILE A 54 6.28 -10.52 10.64
N MET A 55 6.04 -9.27 11.05
CA MET A 55 6.79 -8.10 10.61
C MET A 55 7.42 -7.40 11.81
N MET A 56 8.71 -7.11 11.72
CA MET A 56 9.51 -6.39 12.73
C MET A 56 10.18 -5.18 12.05
N SER A 57 10.26 -4.04 12.73
CA SER A 57 10.95 -2.84 12.22
C SER A 57 11.76 -2.15 13.32
N LYS A 58 12.97 -1.67 12.99
CA LYS A 58 13.80 -0.82 13.86
C LYS A 58 13.33 0.61 13.64
N LEU A 59 12.93 1.25 14.72
CA LEU A 59 12.51 2.64 14.68
C LEU A 59 13.72 3.54 14.84
N ASP A 60 14.40 3.85 13.73
CA ASP A 60 15.50 4.81 13.69
C ASP A 60 15.03 6.12 13.04
N ASN A 61 14.39 6.99 13.83
CA ASN A 61 14.59 8.45 13.77
C ASN A 61 13.71 9.21 14.79
N PRO A 62 14.26 10.21 15.51
CA PRO A 62 13.46 11.24 16.17
C PRO A 62 12.91 12.25 15.14
N PRO A 63 11.73 12.86 15.39
CA PRO A 63 11.17 13.87 14.50
C PRO A 63 12.00 15.17 14.56
N VAL A 64 12.61 15.57 13.44
CA VAL A 64 13.21 16.90 13.28
C VAL A 64 12.15 17.89 12.78
N ILE A 65 11.83 18.84 13.65
CA ILE A 65 11.07 20.06 13.37
C ILE A 65 12.10 21.20 13.22
N ALA A 66 12.17 21.84 12.04
CA ALA A 66 12.74 23.17 11.74
C ALA A 66 12.98 23.25 10.21
N GLY A 67 12.82 24.34 9.47
CA GLY A 67 12.60 25.74 9.77
C GLY A 67 12.89 26.54 8.48
N SER A 68 12.20 27.67 8.33
CA SER A 68 12.17 28.62 7.21
C SER A 68 13.54 29.10 6.67
N GLY A 69 13.62 29.47 5.38
CA GLY A 69 14.73 30.23 4.79
C GLY A 69 14.51 30.62 3.32
N VAL A 70 14.61 31.91 3.04
CA VAL A 70 14.15 32.66 1.85
C VAL A 70 15.28 33.05 0.87
N VAL A 71 14.85 33.47 -0.35
CA VAL A 71 15.38 34.43 -1.36
C VAL A 71 16.46 34.08 -2.41
N SER A 72 16.03 34.25 -3.68
CA SER A 72 16.62 34.92 -4.88
C SER A 72 18.05 34.57 -5.36
N SER A 73 18.41 34.52 -6.66
CA SER A 73 18.10 35.45 -7.77
C SER A 73 18.61 34.93 -9.16
N ILE A 74 17.78 35.09 -10.22
CA ILE A 74 18.03 35.41 -11.66
C ILE A 74 19.30 34.96 -12.43
N SER A 75 19.09 34.30 -13.59
CA SER A 75 19.48 34.82 -14.93
C SER A 75 18.79 34.08 -16.09
N ALA A 76 18.35 34.87 -17.06
CA ALA A 76 17.61 34.49 -18.26
C ALA A 76 18.54 34.20 -19.46
N VAL A 77 18.08 33.39 -20.43
CA VAL A 77 17.77 33.80 -21.83
C VAL A 77 17.21 32.60 -22.65
N SER A 78 16.02 32.81 -23.23
CA SER A 78 15.52 32.49 -24.60
C SER A 78 16.01 31.25 -25.37
N SER A 79 15.24 30.48 -26.14
CA SER A 79 13.82 30.38 -26.55
C SER A 79 13.73 29.12 -27.42
N ASP A 80 12.73 28.24 -27.27
CA ASP A 80 11.80 27.85 -28.38
C ASP A 80 10.72 26.86 -27.90
N SER A 81 9.49 27.32 -28.08
CA SER A 81 8.18 26.69 -28.27
C SER A 81 7.77 25.32 -27.69
N SER A 82 6.66 25.44 -26.94
CA SER A 82 5.47 24.58 -26.93
C SER A 82 5.46 23.40 -25.95
N ALA A 83 5.10 23.72 -24.70
CA ALA A 83 4.33 22.80 -23.87
C ALA A 83 3.19 23.59 -23.23
N SER A 84 1.98 23.23 -23.65
CA SER A 84 0.70 23.79 -23.22
C SER A 84 0.56 23.75 -21.71
N ASN A 85 0.24 24.91 -21.15
CA ASN A 85 -0.19 25.11 -19.79
C ASN A 85 -1.67 24.74 -19.70
N SER A 86 -2.01 23.68 -18.99
CA SER A 86 -3.34 23.43 -18.43
C SER A 86 -3.11 22.54 -17.21
N SER A 87 -2.87 23.14 -16.05
CA SER A 87 -3.86 23.67 -15.12
C SER A 87 -3.89 22.72 -13.92
N THR A 88 -3.12 23.11 -12.91
CA THR A 88 -3.40 22.81 -11.51
C THR A 88 -4.87 23.18 -11.27
N ASP A 89 -5.73 22.17 -11.19
CA ASP A 89 -7.08 22.33 -10.66
C ASP A 89 -7.08 21.75 -9.25
N THR A 90 -6.86 22.65 -8.30
CA THR A 90 -7.15 22.45 -6.88
C THR A 90 -8.55 23.04 -6.66
N ALA A 91 -9.57 22.24 -6.95
CA ALA A 91 -10.97 22.35 -6.53
C ALA A 91 -11.70 21.18 -7.23
N GLU A 92 -11.89 20.02 -6.61
CA GLU A 92 -13.00 19.71 -5.70
C GLU A 92 -12.60 18.49 -4.85
N GLU A 93 -11.85 18.68 -3.76
CA GLU A 93 -11.59 17.61 -2.79
C GLU A 93 -12.79 17.43 -1.84
N GLU A 94 -13.95 17.06 -2.40
CA GLU A 94 -15.07 16.58 -1.58
C GLU A 94 -15.54 15.22 -2.13
N ASN A 95 -14.78 14.18 -1.74
CA ASN A 95 -15.06 12.74 -1.91
C ASN A 95 -14.57 12.03 -3.19
N GLU A 96 -13.48 12.48 -3.84
CA GLU A 96 -12.85 11.61 -4.85
C GLU A 96 -12.23 10.37 -4.19
N VAL A 97 -12.76 9.19 -4.53
CA VAL A 97 -12.23 7.90 -4.09
C VAL A 97 -11.26 7.37 -5.13
N HIS A 98 -10.10 6.92 -4.68
CA HIS A 98 -9.04 6.45 -5.56
C HIS A 98 -8.63 5.02 -5.23
N ILE A 99 -8.29 4.25 -6.26
CA ILE A 99 -7.46 3.05 -6.12
C ILE A 99 -6.02 3.48 -6.31
N THR A 100 -5.20 3.32 -5.28
CA THR A 100 -3.81 3.80 -5.25
C THR A 100 -2.80 2.67 -5.34
N SER A 101 -1.58 3.00 -5.77
CA SER A 101 -0.48 2.05 -5.85
C SER A 101 0.04 1.65 -4.46
N PRO A 102 0.06 0.35 -4.10
CA PRO A 102 0.63 -0.10 -2.82
C PRO A 102 2.16 -0.28 -2.86
N ILE A 103 2.78 -0.12 -4.04
CA ILE A 103 4.22 -0.33 -4.26
C ILE A 103 4.78 0.67 -5.28
N VAL A 104 6.10 0.79 -5.36
CA VAL A 104 6.74 1.47 -6.50
C VAL A 104 6.91 0.46 -7.63
N GLY A 105 6.55 0.81 -8.86
CA GLY A 105 6.60 -0.13 -9.99
C GLY A 105 6.26 0.48 -11.34
N THR A 106 6.02 -0.39 -12.32
CA THR A 106 5.55 -0.01 -13.66
C THR A 106 4.09 -0.46 -13.82
N PHE A 107 3.21 0.45 -14.23
CA PHE A 107 1.79 0.18 -14.42
C PHE A 107 1.51 -0.55 -15.74
N TYR A 108 0.71 -1.61 -15.67
CA TYR A 108 0.20 -2.34 -16.82
C TYR A 108 -1.31 -2.48 -16.73
N SER A 109 -1.99 -2.03 -17.78
CA SER A 109 -3.45 -2.11 -17.91
C SER A 109 -3.96 -3.52 -18.23
N ALA A 110 -3.10 -4.42 -18.68
CA ALA A 110 -3.43 -5.78 -19.13
C ALA A 110 -2.33 -6.79 -18.74
N LYS A 111 -2.64 -8.09 -18.81
CA LYS A 111 -1.66 -9.19 -18.59
C LYS A 111 -0.58 -9.30 -19.68
N GLY A 112 -0.78 -8.63 -20.81
CA GLY A 112 0.13 -8.65 -21.94
C GLY A 112 -0.31 -7.71 -23.06
N PRO A 113 0.55 -7.47 -24.05
CA PRO A 113 0.35 -6.42 -25.06
C PRO A 113 -0.83 -6.66 -26.01
N THR A 114 -1.28 -7.91 -26.15
CA THR A 114 -2.40 -8.30 -27.01
C THR A 114 -3.65 -8.70 -26.21
N ILE A 115 -3.57 -8.62 -24.88
CA ILE A 115 -4.67 -8.97 -23.98
C ILE A 115 -5.44 -7.67 -23.67
N PRO A 116 -6.79 -7.70 -23.64
CA PRO A 116 -7.59 -6.55 -23.24
C PRO A 116 -7.19 -6.03 -21.85
N ALA A 117 -7.41 -4.73 -21.63
CA ALA A 117 -7.27 -4.15 -20.31
C ALA A 117 -8.20 -4.85 -19.31
N PHE A 118 -7.76 -4.95 -18.06
CA PHE A 118 -8.57 -5.50 -16.98
C PHE A 118 -9.88 -4.73 -16.81
N VAL A 119 -9.81 -3.39 -16.92
CA VAL A 119 -10.95 -2.49 -16.79
C VAL A 119 -10.84 -1.32 -17.78
N LYS A 120 -11.98 -0.72 -18.11
CA LYS A 120 -12.10 0.57 -18.82
C LYS A 120 -13.03 1.51 -18.07
N VAL A 121 -12.99 2.79 -18.41
CA VAL A 121 -13.91 3.81 -17.87
C VAL A 121 -15.36 3.38 -18.11
N GLY A 122 -16.19 3.51 -17.08
CA GLY A 122 -17.58 3.08 -17.04
C GLY A 122 -17.81 1.63 -16.64
N ASP A 123 -16.74 0.82 -16.45
CA ASP A 123 -16.91 -0.55 -15.96
C ASP A 123 -17.24 -0.56 -14.46
N THR A 124 -18.16 -1.45 -14.08
CA THR A 124 -18.42 -1.83 -12.69
C THR A 124 -17.50 -2.96 -12.28
N VAL A 125 -16.83 -2.80 -11.14
CA VAL A 125 -15.80 -3.69 -10.58
C VAL A 125 -16.23 -4.11 -9.18
N LYS A 126 -16.10 -5.40 -8.85
CA LYS A 126 -16.40 -5.89 -7.49
C LYS A 126 -15.17 -5.88 -6.60
N ALA A 127 -15.38 -5.84 -5.29
CA ALA A 127 -14.33 -6.08 -4.32
C ALA A 127 -13.59 -7.40 -4.63
N GLY A 128 -12.26 -7.32 -4.74
CA GLY A 128 -11.37 -8.43 -5.09
C GLY A 128 -11.10 -8.62 -6.58
N ASP A 129 -11.81 -7.95 -7.49
CA ASP A 129 -11.53 -8.02 -8.92
C ASP A 129 -10.22 -7.29 -9.25
N THR A 130 -9.39 -7.89 -10.11
CA THR A 130 -8.13 -7.31 -10.57
C THR A 130 -8.38 -6.16 -11.54
N VAL A 131 -7.79 -5.00 -11.25
CA VAL A 131 -7.95 -3.76 -12.04
C VAL A 131 -6.70 -3.37 -12.84
N CYS A 132 -5.51 -3.79 -12.41
CA CYS A 132 -4.26 -3.61 -13.14
C CYS A 132 -3.15 -4.51 -12.60
N ILE A 133 -1.99 -4.46 -13.24
CA ILE A 133 -0.74 -5.05 -12.73
C ILE A 133 0.27 -3.94 -12.46
N LEU A 134 1.03 -4.09 -11.37
CA LEU A 134 2.25 -3.34 -11.13
C LEU A 134 3.45 -4.28 -11.19
N GLU A 135 4.39 -3.98 -12.08
CA GLU A 135 5.66 -4.68 -12.14
C GLU A 135 6.65 -4.05 -11.16
N ALA A 136 7.14 -4.82 -10.20
CA ALA A 136 8.23 -4.42 -9.31
C ALA A 136 9.22 -5.56 -9.16
N MET A 137 10.52 -5.29 -9.41
CA MET A 137 11.59 -6.29 -9.30
C MET A 137 11.29 -7.59 -10.10
N LYS A 138 10.76 -7.47 -11.33
CA LYS A 138 10.34 -8.58 -12.21
C LYS A 138 9.15 -9.40 -11.72
N MET A 139 8.45 -8.96 -10.67
CA MET A 139 7.21 -9.57 -10.23
C MET A 139 6.02 -8.76 -10.72
N MET A 140 5.05 -9.46 -11.32
CA MET A 140 3.78 -8.89 -11.76
C MET A 140 2.78 -8.97 -10.61
N ASN A 141 2.61 -7.89 -9.87
CA ASN A 141 1.68 -7.83 -8.75
C ASN A 141 0.32 -7.35 -9.24
N GLU A 142 -0.70 -8.21 -9.13
CA GLU A 142 -2.08 -7.83 -9.43
C GLU A 142 -2.60 -6.86 -8.35
N ILE A 143 -3.25 -5.77 -8.78
CA ILE A 143 -3.94 -4.83 -7.91
C ILE A 143 -5.43 -5.10 -8.03
N THR A 144 -6.10 -5.23 -6.88
CA THR A 144 -7.53 -5.53 -6.79
C THR A 144 -8.32 -4.35 -6.23
N ALA A 145 -9.60 -4.24 -6.57
CA ALA A 145 -10.49 -3.28 -5.92
C ALA A 145 -10.80 -3.71 -4.47
N ASP A 146 -10.83 -2.76 -3.52
CA ASP A 146 -11.14 -3.04 -2.11
C ASP A 146 -12.64 -3.08 -1.80
N PHE A 147 -13.46 -2.53 -2.70
CA PHE A 147 -14.91 -2.39 -2.57
C PHE A 147 -15.55 -2.37 -3.96
N ASP A 148 -16.86 -2.60 -4.01
CA ASP A 148 -17.64 -2.48 -5.23
C ASP A 148 -17.62 -1.02 -5.73
N CYS A 149 -17.25 -0.81 -6.99
CA CYS A 149 -17.07 0.52 -7.56
C CYS A 149 -17.28 0.60 -9.08
N GLU A 150 -17.41 1.81 -9.60
CA GLU A 150 -17.40 2.16 -11.02
C GLU A 150 -16.11 2.92 -11.37
N ILE A 151 -15.42 2.55 -12.45
CA ILE A 151 -14.22 3.26 -12.92
C ILE A 151 -14.61 4.57 -13.61
N GLU A 152 -14.24 5.71 -13.02
CA GLU A 152 -14.54 7.03 -13.61
C GLU A 152 -13.39 7.57 -14.46
N ALA A 153 -12.15 7.28 -14.08
CA ALA A 153 -10.97 7.68 -14.84
C ALA A 153 -9.78 6.73 -14.59
N VAL A 154 -8.94 6.58 -15.63
CA VAL A 154 -7.61 5.97 -15.52
C VAL A 154 -6.60 7.11 -15.49
N LEU A 155 -5.83 7.21 -14.40
CA LEU A 155 -4.97 8.37 -14.11
C LEU A 155 -3.51 8.15 -14.53
N VAL A 156 -3.19 6.93 -14.98
CA VAL A 156 -1.83 6.48 -15.31
C VAL A 156 -1.82 5.81 -16.66
N SER A 157 -0.79 6.11 -17.47
CA SER A 157 -0.60 5.51 -18.79
C SER A 157 0.02 4.11 -18.68
N ASN A 158 -0.27 3.24 -19.66
CA ASN A 158 0.38 1.93 -19.74
C ASN A 158 1.90 2.08 -19.82
N GLU A 159 2.65 1.21 -19.14
CA GLU A 159 4.11 1.22 -19.02
C GLU A 159 4.70 2.43 -18.27
N GLN A 160 3.86 3.24 -17.63
CA GLN A 160 4.31 4.37 -16.82
C GLN A 160 4.84 3.90 -15.46
N LYS A 161 5.91 4.53 -14.97
CA LYS A 161 6.37 4.36 -13.59
C LYS A 161 5.40 5.00 -12.60
N VAL A 162 5.15 4.31 -11.50
CA VAL A 162 4.29 4.76 -10.41
C VAL A 162 4.99 4.66 -9.06
N GLU A 163 4.64 5.57 -8.17
CA GLU A 163 5.15 5.64 -6.79
C GLU A 163 4.16 5.05 -5.79
N TYR A 164 4.63 4.82 -4.55
CA TYR A 164 3.76 4.39 -3.47
C TYR A 164 2.70 5.46 -3.16
N GLY A 165 1.45 5.02 -3.01
CA GLY A 165 0.31 5.89 -2.74
C GLY A 165 -0.19 6.68 -3.95
N GLN A 166 0.46 6.59 -5.11
CA GLN A 166 0.03 7.30 -6.31
C GLN A 166 -1.36 6.81 -6.77
N PRO A 167 -2.32 7.71 -7.02
CA PRO A 167 -3.61 7.35 -7.60
C PRO A 167 -3.45 6.70 -9.00
N LEU A 168 -4.06 5.54 -9.18
CA LEU A 168 -4.07 4.80 -10.45
C LEU A 168 -5.40 4.98 -11.18
N PHE A 169 -6.49 4.94 -10.43
CA PHE A 169 -7.85 5.09 -10.92
C PHE A 169 -8.64 6.02 -10.01
N ARG A 170 -9.48 6.87 -10.60
CA ARG A 170 -10.58 7.52 -9.89
C ARG A 170 -11.82 6.65 -10.01
N VAL A 171 -12.48 6.42 -8.89
CA VAL A 171 -13.61 5.49 -8.80
C VAL A 171 -14.76 6.07 -7.99
N ARG A 172 -15.99 5.62 -8.29
CA ARG A 172 -17.17 5.88 -7.48
C ARG A 172 -17.55 4.62 -6.73
N LYS A 173 -17.71 4.68 -5.40
CA LYS A 173 -18.23 3.55 -4.62
C LYS A 173 -19.67 3.25 -5.02
N LEU A 174 -20.00 1.96 -5.07
CA LEU A 174 -21.36 1.45 -5.32
C LEU A 174 -22.00 0.90 -4.05
#